data_AF-A0A1N6GV83-F1
#
_entry.id   AF-A0A1N6GV83-F1
#
_cell.length_a   1.000
_cell.length_b   1.000
_cell.length_c   1.000
_cell.angle_alpha   90.00
_cell.angle_beta   90.00
_cell.angle_gamma   90.00
#
_symmetry.space_group_name_H-M   'P 1'
#
loop_
_entity.id
_entity.type
_entity.pdbx_description
1 polymer ?
#
loop_
_entity_poly.entity_id
_entity_poly.type
_entity_poly.pdbx_seq_one_letter_code
_entity_poly.pdbx_strand_id
1 'polypeptide(L)'
;MPIVLLAAWASFAGYGLWIASIKRRSPLEGMLLGLLLGPVGCLVEASRRERSAEEVEEEQIRHQEEAESRLQEAKARSADLEVENARRRRKAEALAEASRIRRAESLARFSDWFDRVILKFGWYQALPETAQPIVVGLLIASPLVLVIVALFKG
;
A
#
# COMPACT_ATOMS: atom_id res chain seq x y z
N MET A 1 -15.42 -44.45 -9.19
CA MET A 1 -16.03 -43.94 -10.43
C MET A 1 -15.78 -42.45 -10.73
N PRO A 2 -15.81 -41.48 -9.78
CA PRO A 2 -15.67 -40.06 -10.14
C PRO A 2 -14.29 -39.69 -10.71
N ILE A 3 -13.23 -40.35 -10.25
CA ILE A 3 -11.85 -40.10 -10.71
C ILE A 3 -11.65 -40.47 -12.19
N VAL A 4 -12.22 -41.59 -12.63
CA VAL A 4 -12.13 -42.03 -14.04
C VAL A 4 -12.87 -41.05 -14.95
N LEU A 5 -14.01 -40.52 -14.49
CA LEU A 5 -14.81 -39.55 -15.23
C LEU A 5 -14.09 -38.20 -15.33
N LEU A 6 -13.44 -37.75 -14.25
CA LEU A 6 -12.61 -36.55 -14.27
C LEU A 6 -11.36 -36.71 -15.15
N ALA A 7 -10.71 -37.87 -15.13
CA ALA A 7 -9.57 -38.16 -15.98
C ALA A 7 -9.96 -38.20 -17.47
N ALA A 8 -11.10 -38.82 -17.78
CA ALA A 8 -11.67 -38.81 -19.12
C ALA A 8 -12.12 -37.40 -19.55
N TRP A 9 -12.52 -36.55 -18.61
CA TRP A 9 -12.87 -35.16 -18.91
C TRP A 9 -11.64 -34.29 -19.17
N ALA A 10 -10.58 -34.48 -18.39
CA ALA A 10 -9.31 -33.76 -18.54
C ALA A 10 -8.60 -34.09 -19.88
N SER A 11 -8.83 -35.27 -20.45
CA SER A 11 -8.27 -35.61 -21.78
C SER A 11 -8.81 -34.72 -22.90
N PHE A 12 -10.04 -34.19 -22.77
CA PHE A 12 -10.58 -33.22 -23.73
C PHE A 12 -9.86 -31.88 -23.67
N ALA A 13 -9.43 -31.44 -22.47
CA ALA A 13 -8.59 -30.24 -22.34
C ALA A 13 -7.24 -30.43 -23.06
N GLY A 14 -6.63 -31.61 -22.91
CA GLY A 14 -5.40 -31.96 -23.64
C GLY A 14 -5.60 -32.03 -25.15
N TYR A 15 -6.72 -32.59 -25.61
CA TYR A 15 -7.04 -32.68 -27.03
C TYR A 15 -7.33 -31.30 -27.66
N GLY A 16 -8.06 -30.43 -26.96
CA GLY A 16 -8.30 -29.05 -27.38
C GLY A 16 -7.01 -28.21 -27.44
N LEU A 17 -6.10 -28.38 -26.47
CA LEU A 17 -4.76 -27.78 -26.48
C LEU A 17 -3.96 -28.21 -27.73
N TRP A 18 -3.98 -29.50 -28.05
CA TRP A 18 -3.27 -30.06 -29.20
C TRP A 18 -3.80 -29.50 -30.53
N ILE A 19 -5.13 -29.46 -30.71
CA ILE A 19 -5.76 -28.87 -31.91
C ILE A 19 -5.39 -27.39 -32.06
N ALA A 20 -5.47 -26.61 -30.97
CA ALA A 20 -5.13 -25.19 -31.01
C ALA A 20 -3.64 -24.96 -31.33
N SER A 21 -2.76 -25.82 -30.82
CA SER A 21 -1.32 -25.77 -31.13
C SER A 21 -1.04 -26.03 -32.61
N ILE A 22 -1.66 -27.05 -33.21
CA ILE A 22 -1.50 -27.32 -34.66
C ILE A 22 -1.99 -26.13 -35.48
N LYS A 23 -3.12 -25.54 -35.08
CA LYS A 23 -3.73 -24.41 -35.79
C LYS A 23 -3.10 -23.06 -35.51
N ARG A 24 -1.99 -23.02 -34.78
CA ARG A 24 -1.27 -21.80 -34.37
C ARG A 24 -2.18 -20.78 -33.68
N ARG A 25 -3.15 -21.27 -32.90
CA ARG A 25 -4.06 -20.48 -32.06
C ARG A 25 -3.59 -20.52 -30.62
N SER A 26 -4.21 -19.69 -29.78
CA SER A 26 -3.89 -19.63 -28.36
C SER A 26 -4.07 -21.00 -27.70
N PRO A 27 -3.00 -21.62 -27.15
CA PRO A 27 -3.08 -22.93 -26.52
C PRO A 27 -4.03 -22.93 -25.31
N LEU A 28 -4.13 -21.79 -24.62
CA LEU A 28 -5.03 -21.60 -23.49
C LEU A 28 -6.51 -21.66 -23.92
N GLU A 29 -6.87 -21.04 -25.05
CA GLU A 29 -8.24 -21.08 -25.58
C GLU A 29 -8.66 -22.50 -25.93
N GLY A 30 -7.80 -23.25 -26.61
CA GLY A 30 -8.05 -24.65 -26.96
C GLY A 30 -8.22 -25.53 -25.73
N MET A 31 -7.39 -25.35 -24.72
CA MET A 31 -7.48 -26.08 -23.45
C MET A 31 -8.79 -25.77 -22.72
N LEU A 32 -9.17 -24.48 -22.61
CA LEU A 32 -10.39 -24.06 -21.94
C LEU A 32 -11.65 -24.56 -22.65
N LEU A 33 -11.68 -24.52 -23.98
CA LEU A 33 -12.79 -25.05 -24.76
C LEU A 33 -12.94 -26.56 -24.55
N GLY A 34 -11.84 -27.31 -24.59
CA GLY A 34 -11.84 -28.75 -24.31
C GLY A 34 -12.27 -29.08 -22.88
N LEU A 35 -11.86 -28.28 -21.88
CA LEU A 35 -12.21 -28.52 -20.48
C LEU A 35 -13.67 -28.15 -20.16
N LEU A 36 -14.19 -27.06 -20.72
CA LEU A 36 -15.53 -26.54 -20.37
C LEU A 36 -16.64 -27.20 -21.17
N LEU A 37 -16.40 -27.48 -22.45
CA LEU A 37 -17.41 -28.03 -23.36
C LEU A 37 -17.13 -29.50 -23.72
N GLY A 38 -16.05 -30.07 -23.18
CA GLY A 38 -15.67 -31.46 -23.40
C GLY A 38 -15.50 -31.77 -24.90
N PRO A 39 -16.13 -32.83 -25.41
CA PRO A 39 -16.01 -33.22 -26.82
C PRO A 39 -16.56 -32.16 -27.80
N VAL A 40 -17.59 -31.41 -27.41
CA VAL A 40 -18.16 -30.34 -28.25
C VAL A 40 -17.16 -29.21 -28.42
N GLY A 41 -16.43 -28.84 -27.36
CA GLY A 41 -15.38 -27.83 -27.42
C GLY A 41 -14.25 -28.20 -28.35
N CYS A 42 -13.85 -29.47 -28.35
CA CYS A 42 -12.84 -29.99 -29.27
C CYS A 42 -13.30 -29.93 -30.73
N LEU A 43 -14.58 -30.24 -31.01
CA LEU A 43 -15.14 -30.13 -32.37
C LEU A 43 -15.20 -28.67 -32.86
N VAL A 44 -15.58 -27.74 -31.98
CA VAL A 44 -15.58 -26.31 -32.30
C VAL A 44 -14.17 -25.80 -32.58
N GLU A 45 -13.16 -26.23 -31.79
CA GLU A 45 -11.76 -25.88 -32.06
C GLU A 45 -11.26 -26.55 -33.35
N ALA A 46 -11.72 -27.77 -33.66
CA ALA A 46 -11.42 -28.48 -34.90
C ALA A 46 -12.11 -27.86 -36.14
N SER A 47 -13.23 -27.15 -36.01
CA SER A 47 -13.88 -26.46 -37.12
C SER A 47 -13.32 -25.06 -37.39
N ARG A 48 -12.54 -24.51 -36.47
CA ARG A 48 -11.92 -23.18 -36.64
C ARG A 48 -10.83 -23.17 -37.71
N ARG A 49 -10.71 -22.07 -38.45
CA ARG A 49 -9.67 -21.87 -39.48
C ARG A 49 -8.28 -21.81 -38.83
N GLU A 50 -7.31 -22.46 -39.46
CA GLU A 50 -5.87 -22.35 -39.15
C GLU A 50 -5.37 -20.93 -39.46
N ARG A 51 -4.62 -20.33 -38.53
CA ARG A 51 -4.04 -19.00 -38.74
C ARG A 51 -2.84 -19.09 -39.68
N SER A 52 -2.68 -18.11 -40.54
CA SER A 52 -1.47 -18.03 -41.39
C SER A 52 -0.25 -17.65 -40.55
N ALA A 53 0.95 -17.94 -41.05
CA ALA A 53 2.19 -17.53 -40.39
C ALA A 53 2.29 -16.00 -40.26
N GLU A 54 1.85 -15.29 -41.30
CA GLU A 54 1.87 -13.82 -41.36
C GLU A 54 0.93 -13.19 -40.31
N GLU A 55 -0.28 -13.73 -40.12
CA GLU A 55 -1.23 -13.24 -39.10
C GLU A 55 -0.65 -13.36 -37.67
N VAL A 56 0.13 -14.40 -37.40
CA VAL A 56 0.77 -14.60 -36.09
C VAL A 56 1.94 -13.65 -35.88
N GLU A 57 2.73 -13.39 -36.92
CA GLU A 57 3.86 -12.48 -36.87
C GLU A 57 3.41 -11.02 -36.69
N GLU A 58 2.39 -10.58 -37.42
CA GLU A 58 1.79 -9.25 -37.26
C GLU A 58 1.23 -9.02 -35.84
N GLU A 59 0.55 -10.02 -35.27
CA GLU A 59 0.00 -9.93 -33.91
C GLU A 59 1.12 -9.88 -32.86
N GLN A 60 2.22 -10.63 -33.07
CA GLN A 60 3.40 -10.58 -32.19
C GLN A 60 4.10 -9.23 -32.25
N ILE A 61 4.29 -8.66 -33.44
CA ILE A 61 4.88 -7.32 -33.62
C ILE A 61 4.02 -6.28 -32.90
N ARG A 62 2.70 -6.30 -33.12
CA ARG A 62 1.79 -5.36 -32.45
C ARG A 62 1.85 -5.47 -30.93
N HIS A 63 1.90 -6.69 -30.39
CA HIS A 63 2.02 -6.90 -28.95
C HIS A 63 3.37 -6.44 -28.38
N GLN A 64 4.46 -6.58 -29.14
CA GLN A 64 5.76 -6.03 -28.74
C GLN A 64 5.75 -4.50 -28.73
N GLU A 65 5.20 -3.86 -29.76
CA GLU A 65 5.06 -2.39 -29.82
C GLU A 65 4.15 -1.85 -28.70
N GLU A 66 3.05 -2.52 -28.40
CA GLU A 66 2.18 -2.19 -27.27
C GLU A 66 2.88 -2.36 -25.92
N ALA A 67 3.74 -3.37 -25.77
CA ALA A 67 4.50 -3.58 -24.54
C ALA A 67 5.60 -2.52 -24.35
N GLU A 68 6.30 -2.16 -25.42
CA GLU A 68 7.34 -1.14 -25.39
C GLU A 68 6.77 0.26 -25.10
N SER A 69 5.65 0.62 -25.73
CA SER A 69 4.97 1.90 -25.47
C SER A 69 4.50 2.01 -24.01
N ARG A 70 3.92 0.95 -23.45
CA ARG A 70 3.55 0.90 -22.01
C ARG A 70 4.76 1.04 -21.08
N LEU A 71 5.89 0.44 -21.43
CA LEU A 71 7.13 0.56 -20.67
C LEU A 71 7.68 1.99 -20.70
N GLN A 72 7.63 2.66 -21.85
CA GLN A 72 8.06 4.05 -21.97
C GLN A 72 7.15 5.00 -21.18
N GLU A 73 5.82 4.82 -21.27
CA GLU A 73 4.87 5.57 -20.45
C GLU A 73 5.08 5.36 -18.95
N ALA A 74 5.33 4.12 -18.51
CA ALA A 74 5.57 3.82 -17.11
C ALA A 74 6.83 4.52 -16.58
N LYS A 75 7.91 4.54 -17.37
CA LYS A 75 9.16 5.23 -17.03
C LYS A 75 8.97 6.75 -16.94
N ALA A 76 8.18 7.34 -17.85
CA ALA A 76 7.87 8.76 -17.80
C ALA A 76 7.08 9.11 -16.53
N ARG A 77 6.04 8.32 -16.20
CA ARG A 77 5.25 8.51 -14.98
C ARG A 77 6.07 8.33 -13.70
N SER A 78 7.01 7.38 -13.66
CA SER A 78 7.86 7.18 -12.48
C SER A 78 8.79 8.36 -12.22
N ALA A 79 9.36 8.96 -13.28
CA ALA A 79 10.23 10.12 -13.14
C ALA A 79 9.46 11.33 -12.56
N ASP A 80 8.24 11.58 -13.02
CA ASP A 80 7.39 12.66 -12.49
C ASP A 80 7.04 12.45 -11.01
N LEU A 81 6.72 11.21 -10.63
CA LEU A 81 6.40 10.85 -9.25
C LEU A 81 7.60 10.98 -8.31
N GLU A 82 8.82 10.69 -8.77
CA GLU A 82 10.04 10.87 -7.99
C GLU A 82 10.30 12.35 -7.68
N VAL A 83 10.13 13.23 -8.69
CA VAL A 83 10.28 14.68 -8.51
C VAL A 83 9.22 15.22 -7.54
N GLU A 84 7.97 14.78 -7.65
CA GLU A 84 6.91 15.22 -6.75
C GLU A 84 7.14 14.73 -5.30
N ASN A 85 7.55 13.47 -5.13
CA ASN A 85 7.87 12.92 -3.80
C ASN A 85 9.07 13.61 -3.15
N ALA A 86 10.11 13.93 -3.92
CA ALA A 86 11.24 14.71 -3.41
C ALA A 86 10.79 16.09 -2.91
N ARG A 87 9.87 16.75 -3.63
CA ARG A 87 9.30 18.03 -3.22
C ARG A 87 8.45 17.91 -1.94
N ARG A 88 7.68 16.83 -1.80
CA ARG A 88 6.89 16.55 -0.59
C ARG A 88 7.78 16.28 0.63
N ARG A 89 8.86 15.51 0.47
CA ARG A 89 9.83 15.25 1.55
C ARG A 89 10.47 16.53 2.07
N ARG A 90 10.95 17.41 1.18
CA ARG A 90 11.52 18.72 1.58
C ARG A 90 10.52 19.58 2.36
N LYS A 91 9.24 19.60 1.94
CA LYS A 91 8.18 20.31 2.67
C LYS A 91 7.93 19.71 4.06
N ALA A 92 7.90 18.38 4.17
CA ALA A 92 7.70 17.69 5.44
C ALA A 92 8.87 17.91 6.41
N GLU A 93 10.11 17.89 5.91
CA GLU A 93 11.32 18.17 6.69
C GLU A 93 11.31 19.61 7.22
N ALA A 94 10.97 20.60 6.38
CA ALA A 94 10.87 22.00 6.79
C ALA A 94 9.80 22.22 7.88
N LEU A 95 8.65 21.53 7.77
CA LEU A 95 7.60 21.59 8.80
C LEU A 95 8.03 20.90 10.10
N ALA A 96 8.73 19.76 10.00
CA ALA A 96 9.24 19.05 11.16
C ALA A 96 10.27 19.90 11.92
N GLU A 97 11.18 20.56 11.22
CA GLU A 97 12.18 21.46 11.81
C GLU A 97 11.53 22.68 12.48
N ALA A 98 10.58 23.33 11.81
CA ALA A 98 9.81 24.43 12.39
C ALA A 98 9.05 23.99 13.67
N SER A 99 8.50 22.78 13.68
CA SER A 99 7.81 22.24 14.86
C SER A 99 8.76 21.94 16.01
N ARG A 100 9.99 21.46 15.72
CA ARG A 100 11.02 21.22 16.73
C ARG A 100 11.46 22.51 17.39
N ILE A 101 11.69 23.56 16.61
CA ILE A 101 12.06 24.90 17.12
C ILE A 101 10.96 25.44 18.04
N ARG A 102 9.69 25.41 17.61
CA ARG A 102 8.56 25.86 18.45
C ARG A 102 8.42 25.07 19.75
N ARG A 103 8.63 23.75 19.70
CA ARG A 103 8.61 22.91 20.91
C ARG A 103 9.75 23.28 21.86
N ALA A 104 10.96 23.47 21.35
CA ALA A 104 12.11 23.89 22.15
C ALA A 104 11.85 25.25 22.83
N GLU A 105 11.32 26.23 22.10
CA GLU A 105 10.95 27.53 22.67
C GLU A 105 9.82 27.43 23.71
N SER A 106 8.85 26.54 23.52
CA SER A 106 7.76 26.34 24.50
C SER A 106 8.26 25.69 25.79
N LEU A 107 9.18 24.72 25.68
CA LEU A 107 9.80 24.05 26.82
C LEU A 107 10.73 25.01 27.58
N ALA A 108 11.52 25.81 26.87
CA ALA A 108 12.35 26.84 27.49
C ALA A 108 11.51 27.85 28.27
N ARG A 109 10.43 28.37 27.66
CA ARG A 109 9.49 29.28 28.34
C ARG A 109 8.80 28.64 29.56
N PHE A 110 8.45 27.36 29.47
CA PHE A 110 7.88 26.63 30.60
C PHE A 110 8.90 26.47 31.73
N SER A 111 10.15 26.09 31.41
CA SER A 111 11.23 25.96 32.38
C SER A 111 11.49 27.28 33.10
N ASP A 112 11.62 28.39 32.36
CA ASP A 112 11.85 29.71 32.94
C ASP A 112 10.72 30.16 33.88
N TRP A 113 9.47 29.87 33.51
CA TRP A 113 8.31 30.12 34.37
C TRP A 113 8.32 29.22 35.61
N PHE A 114 8.59 27.93 35.42
CA PHE A 114 8.62 26.93 36.49
C PHE A 114 9.70 27.26 37.53
N ASP A 115 10.90 27.59 37.09
CA ASP A 115 12.00 28.00 37.97
C ASP A 115 11.63 29.26 38.74
N ARG A 116 11.01 30.24 38.08
CA ARG A 116 10.59 31.48 38.73
C ARG A 116 9.46 31.28 39.73
N VAL A 117 8.52 30.39 39.46
CA VAL A 117 7.31 30.20 40.27
C VAL A 117 7.51 29.16 41.36
N ILE A 118 8.21 28.05 41.11
CA ILE A 118 8.33 26.92 42.05
C ILE A 118 9.62 27.00 42.86
N LEU A 119 10.79 27.23 42.23
CA LEU A 119 12.06 27.27 42.97
C LEU A 119 12.18 28.50 43.89
N LYS A 120 11.44 29.58 43.62
CA LYS A 120 11.36 30.73 44.55
C LYS A 120 10.79 30.37 45.92
N PHE A 121 9.99 29.32 45.99
CA PHE A 121 9.51 28.84 47.26
C PHE A 121 10.52 27.82 47.81
N GLY A 122 11.43 28.30 48.67
CA GLY A 122 12.54 27.51 49.21
C GLY A 122 12.16 26.20 49.91
N TRP A 123 10.88 26.00 50.24
CA TRP A 123 10.37 24.72 50.74
C TRP A 123 10.44 23.59 49.71
N TYR A 124 10.44 23.90 48.41
CA TYR A 124 10.55 22.90 47.34
C TYR A 124 11.95 22.29 47.24
N GLN A 125 13.00 23.10 47.42
CA GLN A 125 14.39 22.63 47.46
C GLN A 125 14.71 21.83 48.74
N ALA A 126 13.91 22.00 49.79
CA ALA A 126 14.04 21.23 51.03
C ALA A 126 13.41 19.82 50.95
N LEU A 127 12.66 19.52 49.89
CA LEU A 127 12.07 18.20 49.68
C LEU A 127 13.08 17.22 49.06
N PRO A 128 13.03 15.92 49.44
CA PRO A 128 13.81 14.88 48.77
C PRO A 128 13.56 14.87 47.26
N GLU A 129 14.60 14.63 46.45
CA GLU A 129 14.53 14.63 44.97
C GLU A 129 13.44 13.69 44.41
N THR A 130 13.08 12.63 45.15
CA THR A 130 12.01 11.69 44.82
C THR A 130 10.60 12.24 45.05
N ALA A 131 10.42 13.18 45.99
CA ALA A 131 9.13 13.76 46.34
C ALA A 131 8.79 15.02 45.52
N GLN A 132 9.82 15.72 45.03
CA GLN A 132 9.72 16.89 44.17
C GLN A 132 8.79 16.70 42.94
N PRO A 133 8.96 15.67 42.09
CA PRO A 133 8.09 15.47 40.92
C PRO A 133 6.64 15.14 41.29
N ILE A 134 6.41 14.48 42.44
CA ILE A 134 5.06 14.12 42.91
C ILE A 134 4.30 15.38 43.32
N VAL A 135 4.95 16.26 44.08
CA VAL A 135 4.35 17.53 44.54
C VAL A 135 4.05 18.45 43.37
N VAL A 136 4.95 18.53 42.38
CA VAL A 136 4.72 19.28 41.14
C VAL A 136 3.54 18.72 40.36
N GLY A 137 3.47 17.39 40.21
CA GLY A 137 2.37 16.72 39.55
C GLY A 137 1.03 17.05 40.22
N LEU A 138 0.97 17.06 41.55
CA LEU A 138 -0.23 17.42 42.31
C LEU A 138 -0.60 18.91 42.18
N LEU A 139 0.38 19.81 42.18
CA LEU A 139 0.15 21.25 42.00
C LEU A 139 -0.39 21.59 40.61
N ILE A 140 0.09 20.92 39.57
CA ILE A 140 -0.38 21.10 38.18
C ILE A 140 -1.73 20.41 37.97
N ALA A 141 -1.94 19.23 38.56
CA ALA A 141 -3.19 18.48 38.43
C ALA A 141 -4.34 19.11 39.22
N SER A 142 -4.09 19.75 40.37
CA SER A 142 -5.14 20.30 41.24
C SER A 142 -6.07 21.32 40.53
N PRO A 143 -5.56 22.32 39.78
CA PRO A 143 -6.40 23.21 38.99
C PRO A 143 -7.23 22.48 37.94
N LEU A 144 -6.66 21.46 37.29
CA LEU A 144 -7.35 20.67 36.26
C LEU A 144 -8.51 19.86 36.88
N VAL A 145 -8.27 19.23 38.03
CA VAL A 145 -9.29 18.50 38.79
C VAL A 145 -10.40 19.44 39.26
N LEU A 146 -10.06 20.65 39.73
CA LEU A 146 -11.05 21.65 40.13
C LEU A 146 -11.91 22.11 38.95
N VAL A 147 -11.32 22.32 37.77
CA VAL A 147 -12.06 22.67 36.54
C VAL A 147 -12.99 21.52 36.13
N ILE A 148 -12.52 20.27 36.14
CA ILE A 148 -13.35 19.10 35.84
C ILE A 148 -14.52 19.01 36.83
N VAL A 149 -14.28 19.12 38.14
CA VAL A 149 -15.33 19.07 39.15
C VAL A 149 -16.34 20.21 38.97
N ALA A 150 -15.89 21.42 38.61
CA ALA A 150 -16.78 22.54 38.32
C ALA A 150 -17.66 22.30 37.08
N LEU A 151 -17.10 21.71 36.02
CA LEU A 151 -17.84 21.39 34.78
C LEU A 151 -18.88 20.27 34.98
N PHE A 152 -18.66 19.34 35.92
CA PHE A 152 -19.60 18.25 36.22
C PHE A 152 -20.61 18.59 37.33
N LYS A 153 -20.47 19.74 38.00
CA LYS A 153 -21.43 20.24 39.00
C LYS A 153 -22.37 21.33 38.46
N GLY A 154 -22.15 21.83 37.24
CA GLY A 154 -23.05 22.72 36.50
C GLY A 154 -23.84 21.96 35.45
#